data_AF-A0A132B5H9-F1
#
_entry.id   AF-A0A132B5H9-F1
#
_cell.length_a   1.000
_cell.length_b   1.000
_cell.length_c   1.000
_cell.angle_alpha   90.00
_cell.angle_beta   90.00
_cell.angle_gamma   90.00
#
_symmetry.space_group_name_H-M   'P 1'
#
loop_
_entity.id
_entity.type
_entity.pdbx_description
1 polymer ?
#
loop_
_entity_poly.entity_id
_entity_poly.type
_entity_poly.pdbx_seq_one_letter_code
_entity_poly.pdbx_strand_id
1 'polypeptide(L)'
;MRITRKESAGALLASLASTTSALATFSPGPSYSVGIPSSSEISSSSTGALYFQLSAPTSYQWVGLGIGSQMSGSTIFVMYTDGTGNVTISARDGGGGHVEPTPDSGIQAGVTLLAGSGVVSGKMIANVKCTTCKLDSSSSSTSSPWIAAWNTGSAINSASLSYTIAQHSTSNYRQFDFDLTQASISSDANPFVSSSSTTGSSSSGTATGSSPSSTASNGSSSGVNSGDNSGSSGAKVVGTSFTKIANYDKAHGIIMGVTVVLLFPLGAIFMRMGTSAWMHGAWQLVSLVALLVGFGLGIRLKDLRNYVGAPSSYPFGTVAFGPFFGGDFPGSSFGPNKTLNSAHTIFGIVIVSLFIIQPLFGIIHHIQFKRNQSRAGVSHLHIWYGRIIMAAAIVNGGLGLKLAANTKNGEIAYGVVAGVVGLIYILFAVFKRKGTPLMKEAMVEHGMGSADERESQRRHRRRGDGRRGY
;
A
#
# COMPACT_ATOMS: atom_id res chain seq x y z
N MET A 1 19.43 -3.29 -70.85
CA MET A 1 19.34 -3.91 -69.52
C MET A 1 20.68 -3.72 -68.82
N ARG A 2 20.82 -2.70 -67.99
CA ARG A 2 22.02 -2.42 -67.17
C ARG A 2 21.56 -2.33 -65.72
N ILE A 3 21.89 -3.34 -64.93
CA ILE A 3 21.57 -3.42 -63.51
C ILE A 3 22.68 -2.67 -62.78
N THR A 4 22.37 -1.50 -62.22
CA THR A 4 23.27 -0.76 -61.32
C THR A 4 23.02 -1.22 -59.89
N ARG A 5 24.01 -1.89 -59.30
CA ARG A 5 24.05 -2.20 -57.86
C ARG A 5 24.38 -0.91 -57.10
N LYS A 6 23.49 -0.48 -56.21
CA LYS A 6 23.79 0.51 -55.17
C LYS A 6 24.30 -0.25 -53.95
N GLU A 7 25.59 -0.11 -53.65
CA GLU A 7 26.14 -0.51 -52.36
C GLU A 7 25.85 0.62 -51.35
N SER A 8 24.98 0.34 -50.38
CA SER A 8 24.76 1.22 -49.24
C SER A 8 25.73 0.83 -48.13
N ALA A 9 26.76 1.65 -47.92
CA ALA A 9 27.64 1.56 -46.77
C ALA A 9 26.84 1.88 -45.49
N GLY A 10 26.47 0.84 -44.74
CA GLY A 10 25.91 0.99 -43.39
C GLY A 10 27.01 1.33 -42.40
N ALA A 11 27.03 2.57 -41.91
CA ALA A 11 27.89 2.97 -40.81
C ALA A 11 27.45 2.27 -39.52
N LEU A 12 28.26 1.32 -39.03
CA LEU A 12 28.16 0.75 -37.68
C LEU A 12 28.58 1.83 -36.67
N LEU A 13 27.61 2.56 -36.12
CA LEU A 13 27.80 3.31 -34.88
C LEU A 13 27.79 2.32 -33.71
N ALA A 14 28.96 1.78 -33.37
CA ALA A 14 29.16 1.13 -32.08
C ALA A 14 29.13 2.24 -31.01
N SER A 15 27.99 2.40 -30.34
CA SER A 15 27.93 3.19 -29.12
C SER A 15 28.83 2.52 -28.09
N LEU A 16 30.00 3.09 -27.84
CA LEU A 16 30.79 2.81 -26.64
C LEU A 16 29.98 3.27 -25.42
N ALA A 17 29.12 2.38 -24.91
CA ALA A 17 28.57 2.53 -23.58
C ALA A 17 29.78 2.54 -22.63
N SER A 18 30.08 3.71 -22.07
CA SER A 18 31.06 3.81 -21.00
C SER A 18 30.54 2.98 -19.84
N THR A 19 31.13 1.81 -19.61
CA THR A 19 30.79 0.94 -18.47
C THR A 19 31.25 1.65 -17.21
N THR A 20 30.37 2.46 -16.62
CA THR A 20 30.60 3.01 -15.29
C THR A 20 30.69 1.84 -14.32
N SER A 21 31.89 1.61 -13.77
CA SER A 21 32.09 0.63 -12.71
C SER A 21 31.25 1.04 -11.50
N ALA A 22 30.24 0.24 -11.18
CA ALA A 22 29.31 0.55 -10.10
C ALA A 22 28.89 -0.74 -9.37
N LEU A 23 28.67 -0.60 -8.06
CA LEU A 23 28.04 -1.63 -7.25
C LEU A 23 26.53 -1.38 -7.23
N ALA A 24 25.74 -2.44 -7.40
CA ALA A 24 24.32 -2.37 -7.08
C ALA A 24 24.17 -2.54 -5.56
N THR A 25 23.36 -1.70 -4.92
CA THR A 25 23.23 -1.62 -3.46
C THR A 25 21.78 -1.69 -3.02
N PHE A 26 21.52 -2.38 -1.90
CA PHE A 26 20.21 -2.52 -1.27
C PHE A 26 20.34 -2.34 0.25
N SER A 27 19.61 -1.40 0.85
CA SER A 27 19.85 -0.96 2.24
C SER A 27 18.65 -0.81 3.21
N PRO A 28 17.55 -1.60 3.16
CA PRO A 28 16.54 -1.62 4.22
C PRO A 28 16.95 -2.55 5.39
N GLY A 29 17.52 -1.97 6.44
CA GLY A 29 18.06 -2.70 7.59
C GLY A 29 19.59 -2.84 7.42
N PRO A 30 20.12 -4.06 7.25
CA PRO A 30 21.48 -4.26 6.76
C PRO A 30 21.67 -3.70 5.35
N SER A 31 22.93 -3.40 5.01
CA SER A 31 23.35 -2.94 3.69
C SER A 31 23.98 -4.09 2.92
N TYR A 32 23.54 -4.26 1.68
CA TYR A 32 24.02 -5.29 0.76
C TYR A 32 24.52 -4.62 -0.50
N SER A 33 25.64 -5.06 -1.05
CA SER A 33 26.14 -4.56 -2.35
C SER A 33 26.68 -5.70 -3.19
N VAL A 34 26.50 -5.62 -4.51
CA VAL A 34 26.91 -6.65 -5.47
C VAL A 34 27.69 -6.02 -6.62
N GLY A 35 28.76 -6.68 -7.04
CA GLY A 35 29.57 -6.35 -8.19
C GLY A 35 29.96 -7.61 -8.97
N ILE A 36 29.85 -7.54 -10.30
CA ILE A 36 30.18 -8.62 -11.22
C ILE A 36 31.28 -8.11 -12.16
N PRO A 37 32.47 -8.74 -12.20
CA PRO A 37 33.50 -8.39 -13.16
C PRO A 37 32.96 -8.48 -14.57
N SER A 38 33.30 -7.52 -15.44
CA SER A 38 32.87 -7.52 -16.83
C SER A 38 33.31 -8.77 -17.62
N SER A 39 34.34 -9.49 -17.15
CA SER A 39 34.81 -10.76 -17.71
C SER A 39 34.12 -12.00 -17.12
N SER A 40 33.20 -11.84 -16.17
CA SER A 40 32.51 -12.94 -15.50
C SER A 40 31.27 -13.35 -16.29
N GLU A 41 31.29 -14.58 -16.79
CA GLU A 41 30.15 -15.21 -17.48
C GLU A 41 29.16 -15.86 -16.49
N ILE A 42 29.04 -15.36 -15.26
CA ILE A 42 28.17 -15.95 -14.23
C ILE A 42 26.70 -15.91 -14.66
N SER A 43 26.01 -17.06 -14.55
CA SER A 43 24.60 -17.22 -14.90
C SER A 43 23.94 -18.36 -14.11
N SER A 44 22.78 -18.83 -14.55
CA SER A 44 22.10 -20.01 -14.00
C SER A 44 22.75 -21.32 -14.39
N SER A 45 23.47 -21.37 -15.52
CA SER A 45 24.14 -22.57 -16.00
C SER A 45 25.65 -22.56 -15.72
N SER A 46 26.26 -21.39 -15.54
CA SER A 46 27.70 -21.19 -15.37
C SER A 46 28.04 -20.52 -14.03
N THR A 47 29.07 -21.02 -13.36
CA THR A 47 29.68 -20.35 -12.22
C THR A 47 30.61 -19.25 -12.70
N GLY A 48 30.81 -18.20 -11.89
CA GLY A 48 31.75 -17.14 -12.20
C GLY A 48 32.08 -16.28 -10.98
N ALA A 49 32.95 -15.30 -11.17
CA ALA A 49 33.34 -14.41 -10.09
C ALA A 49 32.16 -13.47 -9.75
N LEU A 50 31.78 -13.46 -8.48
CA LEU A 50 30.77 -12.60 -7.89
C LEU A 50 31.36 -11.94 -6.64
N TYR A 51 31.29 -10.61 -6.57
CA TYR A 51 31.67 -9.86 -5.39
C TYR A 51 30.41 -9.36 -4.69
N PHE A 52 30.33 -9.55 -3.39
CA PHE A 52 29.25 -8.97 -2.61
C PHE A 52 29.72 -8.54 -1.21
N GLN A 53 29.04 -7.53 -0.66
CA GLN A 53 29.27 -7.05 0.69
C GLN A 53 27.99 -7.19 1.51
N LEU A 54 28.14 -7.67 2.74
CA LEU A 54 27.14 -7.53 3.79
C LEU A 54 27.72 -6.57 4.83
N SER A 55 26.98 -5.54 5.21
CA SER A 55 27.38 -4.58 6.25
C SER A 55 26.20 -4.30 7.17
N ALA A 56 26.38 -4.50 8.47
CA ALA A 56 25.35 -4.26 9.46
C ALA A 56 25.94 -3.80 10.81
N PRO A 57 25.21 -3.01 11.61
CA PRO A 57 25.54 -2.78 13.02
C PRO A 57 25.76 -4.09 13.80
N THR A 58 26.65 -4.08 14.79
CA THR A 58 26.89 -5.26 15.66
C THR A 58 25.74 -5.55 16.62
N SER A 59 24.67 -4.75 16.62
CA SER A 59 23.41 -5.05 17.30
C SER A 59 22.60 -6.17 16.63
N TYR A 60 22.95 -6.55 15.39
CA TYR A 60 22.38 -7.70 14.72
C TYR A 60 23.08 -8.97 15.20
N GLN A 61 22.27 -9.99 15.51
CA GLN A 61 22.77 -11.31 15.90
C GLN A 61 23.42 -12.03 14.72
N TRP A 62 22.75 -11.98 13.57
CA TRP A 62 23.22 -12.50 12.29
C TRP A 62 22.49 -11.77 11.15
N VAL A 63 23.11 -11.73 9.98
CA VAL A 63 22.55 -11.14 8.75
C VAL A 63 22.79 -12.09 7.59
N GLY A 64 21.77 -12.29 6.75
CA GLY A 64 21.80 -13.17 5.60
C GLY A 64 21.50 -12.45 4.29
N LEU A 65 22.13 -12.93 3.22
CA LEU A 65 21.86 -12.58 1.83
C LEU A 65 21.72 -13.88 1.03
N GLY A 66 20.68 -14.02 0.23
CA GLY A 66 20.45 -15.19 -0.60
C GLY A 66 20.28 -14.82 -2.07
N ILE A 67 20.86 -15.64 -2.94
CA ILE A 67 20.64 -15.61 -4.38
C ILE A 67 19.45 -16.50 -4.68
N GLY A 68 18.38 -15.90 -5.20
CA GLY A 68 17.13 -16.55 -5.53
C GLY A 68 15.90 -15.81 -4.99
N SER A 69 14.72 -16.29 -5.35
CA SER A 69 13.44 -15.60 -5.07
C SER A 69 12.82 -15.95 -3.71
N GLN A 70 13.27 -17.03 -3.07
CA GLN A 70 12.70 -17.58 -1.83
C GLN A 70 13.72 -18.43 -1.09
N MET A 71 13.51 -18.69 0.20
CA MET A 71 14.48 -19.45 1.02
C MET A 71 14.78 -20.84 0.44
N SER A 72 13.75 -21.61 0.10
CA SER A 72 13.88 -22.94 -0.51
C SER A 72 14.51 -22.85 -1.91
N GLY A 73 15.60 -23.58 -2.11
CA GLY A 73 16.37 -23.64 -3.36
C GLY A 73 17.34 -22.49 -3.60
N SER A 74 17.41 -21.50 -2.69
CA SER A 74 18.38 -20.40 -2.82
C SER A 74 19.76 -20.76 -2.29
N THR A 75 20.79 -20.12 -2.84
CA THR A 75 22.12 -20.09 -2.22
C THR A 75 22.17 -18.97 -1.18
N ILE A 76 22.38 -19.29 0.09
CA ILE A 76 22.28 -18.34 1.21
C ILE A 76 23.63 -18.15 1.90
N PHE A 77 24.02 -16.91 2.11
CA PHE A 77 25.21 -16.52 2.88
C PHE A 77 24.78 -15.87 4.19
N VAL A 78 25.24 -16.43 5.30
CA VAL A 78 24.94 -15.92 6.65
C VAL A 78 26.21 -15.38 7.29
N MET A 79 26.16 -14.12 7.70
CA MET A 79 27.22 -13.38 8.39
C MET A 79 26.89 -13.18 9.87
N TYR A 80 27.88 -13.43 10.73
CA TYR A 80 27.89 -13.07 12.15
C TYR A 80 29.32 -12.82 12.61
N THR A 81 29.50 -12.32 13.83
CA THR A 81 30.84 -12.05 14.40
C THR A 81 31.56 -13.34 14.80
N ASP A 82 32.88 -13.36 14.70
CA ASP A 82 33.68 -14.54 15.06
C ASP A 82 34.07 -14.58 16.55
N GLY A 83 33.91 -13.46 17.26
CA GLY A 83 34.31 -13.27 18.65
C GLY A 83 35.73 -12.70 18.86
N THR A 84 36.52 -12.54 17.79
CA THR A 84 37.90 -12.03 17.84
C THR A 84 38.10 -10.70 17.12
N GLY A 85 37.00 -10.05 16.70
CA GLY A 85 37.01 -8.79 15.97
C GLY A 85 36.89 -8.96 14.46
N ASN A 86 36.66 -10.18 13.98
CA ASN A 86 36.38 -10.49 12.59
C ASN A 86 34.93 -10.99 12.41
N VAL A 87 34.59 -11.41 11.19
CA VAL A 87 33.28 -11.99 10.86
C VAL A 87 33.43 -13.38 10.27
N THR A 88 32.41 -14.21 10.50
CA THR A 88 32.24 -15.51 9.88
C THR A 88 31.19 -15.39 8.78
N ILE A 89 31.49 -15.90 7.58
CA ILE A 89 30.53 -16.01 6.47
C ILE A 89 30.31 -17.49 6.12
N SER A 90 29.09 -17.95 6.36
CA SER A 90 28.65 -19.34 6.15
C SER A 90 27.79 -19.41 4.89
N ALA A 91 28.25 -20.15 3.88
CA ALA A 91 27.49 -20.49 2.69
C ALA A 91 26.62 -21.72 2.96
N ARG A 92 25.35 -21.62 2.62
CA ARG A 92 24.31 -22.59 2.95
C ARG A 92 23.39 -22.84 1.77
N ASP A 93 22.92 -24.08 1.67
CA ASP A 93 21.82 -24.47 0.79
C ASP A 93 20.49 -24.19 1.50
N GLY A 94 19.61 -23.44 0.83
CA GLY A 94 18.26 -23.17 1.27
C GLY A 94 17.34 -24.40 1.27
N GLY A 95 17.72 -25.48 0.57
CA GLY A 95 17.06 -26.77 0.64
C GLY A 95 15.60 -26.75 0.18
N GLY A 96 14.79 -27.70 0.66
CA GLY A 96 13.42 -27.95 0.17
C GLY A 96 12.26 -27.38 1.00
N GLY A 97 12.45 -26.34 1.83
CA GLY A 97 11.38 -25.84 2.70
C GLY A 97 11.71 -24.56 3.48
N HIS A 98 10.90 -24.27 4.50
CA HIS A 98 11.12 -23.15 5.43
C HIS A 98 11.82 -23.64 6.72
N VAL A 99 12.96 -24.30 6.55
CA VAL A 99 13.80 -24.86 7.63
C VAL A 99 15.15 -24.16 7.64
N GLU A 100 15.93 -24.31 8.70
CA GLU A 100 17.27 -23.71 8.76
C GLU A 100 18.11 -24.14 7.53
N PRO A 101 18.71 -23.20 6.78
CA PRO A 101 19.57 -23.54 5.65
C PRO A 101 20.77 -24.36 6.13
N THR A 102 21.13 -25.39 5.38
CA THR A 102 22.21 -26.31 5.74
C THR A 102 23.54 -25.83 5.17
N PRO A 103 24.64 -25.79 5.95
CA PRO A 103 25.96 -25.46 5.43
C PRO A 103 26.35 -26.34 4.24
N ASP A 104 26.85 -25.71 3.16
CA ASP A 104 27.23 -26.39 1.92
C ASP A 104 28.72 -26.20 1.65
N SER A 105 29.50 -27.28 1.69
CA SER A 105 30.95 -27.24 1.51
C SER A 105 31.38 -26.96 0.06
N GLY A 106 30.55 -27.30 -0.93
CA GLY A 106 30.83 -27.05 -2.35
C GLY A 106 30.69 -25.56 -2.70
N ILE A 107 29.66 -24.91 -2.17
CA ILE A 107 29.50 -23.45 -2.30
C ILE A 107 30.57 -22.75 -1.46
N GLN A 108 30.76 -23.18 -0.20
CA GLN A 108 31.75 -22.58 0.69
C GLN A 108 33.19 -22.62 0.13
N ALA A 109 33.56 -23.66 -0.62
CA ALA A 109 34.89 -23.77 -1.24
C ALA A 109 35.24 -22.61 -2.18
N GLY A 110 34.24 -21.96 -2.78
CA GLY A 110 34.45 -20.77 -3.62
C GLY A 110 34.31 -19.44 -2.89
N VAL A 111 33.98 -19.45 -1.60
CA VAL A 111 33.72 -18.23 -0.80
C VAL A 111 34.98 -17.81 -0.07
N THR A 112 35.43 -16.58 -0.32
CA THR A 112 36.61 -15.99 0.29
C THR A 112 36.26 -14.63 0.91
N LEU A 113 36.59 -14.45 2.20
CA LEU A 113 36.57 -13.13 2.84
C LEU A 113 37.75 -12.29 2.35
N LEU A 114 37.46 -11.08 1.91
CA LEU A 114 38.41 -10.14 1.34
C LEU A 114 38.85 -9.10 2.37
N ALA A 115 39.91 -8.38 2.04
CA ALA A 115 40.38 -7.23 2.82
C ALA A 115 39.26 -6.21 3.05
N GLY A 116 39.27 -5.58 4.23
CA GLY A 116 38.22 -4.69 4.70
C GLY A 116 37.04 -5.39 5.39
N SER A 117 37.04 -6.73 5.47
CA SER A 117 36.11 -7.47 6.32
C SER A 117 36.51 -7.39 7.80
N GLY A 118 35.51 -7.49 8.68
CA GLY A 118 35.69 -7.55 10.13
C GLY A 118 34.70 -6.69 10.90
N VAL A 119 34.95 -6.51 12.20
CA VAL A 119 34.16 -5.63 13.06
C VAL A 119 34.85 -4.28 13.16
N VAL A 120 34.32 -3.28 12.46
CA VAL A 120 34.91 -1.93 12.36
C VAL A 120 33.86 -0.89 12.71
N SER A 121 34.17 0.02 13.64
CA SER A 121 33.31 1.14 14.04
C SER A 121 31.86 0.72 14.42
N GLY A 122 31.72 -0.38 15.15
CA GLY A 122 30.41 -0.89 15.58
C GLY A 122 29.59 -1.56 14.48
N LYS A 123 30.20 -1.89 13.34
CA LYS A 123 29.58 -2.65 12.24
C LYS A 123 30.36 -3.93 11.97
N MET A 124 29.65 -5.01 11.68
CA MET A 124 30.17 -6.23 11.08
C MET A 124 30.08 -6.11 9.55
N ILE A 125 31.22 -6.28 8.88
CA ILE A 125 31.36 -6.13 7.42
C ILE A 125 31.99 -7.40 6.87
N ALA A 126 31.35 -8.05 5.90
CA ALA A 126 31.92 -9.13 5.10
C ALA A 126 32.02 -8.66 3.66
N ASN A 127 33.25 -8.47 3.18
CA ASN A 127 33.57 -8.30 1.77
C ASN A 127 33.87 -9.68 1.20
N VAL A 128 33.11 -10.16 0.24
CA VAL A 128 33.15 -11.55 -0.19
C VAL A 128 33.41 -11.65 -1.69
N LYS A 129 34.33 -12.55 -2.07
CA LYS A 129 34.43 -13.10 -3.43
C LYS A 129 33.85 -14.50 -3.42
N CYS A 130 32.99 -14.80 -4.38
CA CYS A 130 32.48 -16.14 -4.63
C CYS A 130 32.81 -16.57 -6.07
N THR A 131 33.41 -17.74 -6.24
CA THR A 131 33.77 -18.29 -7.57
C THR A 131 32.91 -19.49 -7.97
N THR A 132 32.25 -20.12 -7.01
CA THR A 132 31.35 -21.29 -7.21
C THR A 132 29.87 -20.87 -7.25
N CYS A 133 29.58 -19.59 -7.04
CA CYS A 133 28.21 -19.07 -7.08
C CYS A 133 27.61 -19.14 -8.48
N LYS A 134 26.30 -19.37 -8.51
CA LYS A 134 25.45 -19.21 -9.69
C LYS A 134 24.39 -18.14 -9.39
N LEU A 135 23.86 -17.55 -10.45
CA LEU A 135 22.73 -16.62 -10.38
C LEU A 135 21.48 -17.31 -10.92
N ASP A 136 20.29 -16.98 -10.41
CA ASP A 136 19.03 -17.45 -11.02
C ASP A 136 18.74 -16.78 -12.39
N SER A 137 19.60 -15.84 -12.80
CA SER A 137 19.51 -15.05 -14.02
C SER A 137 20.89 -14.95 -14.71
N SER A 138 20.98 -14.25 -15.85
CA SER A 138 22.28 -13.82 -16.39
C SER A 138 22.84 -12.62 -15.63
N SER A 139 24.15 -12.40 -15.75
CA SER A 139 24.86 -11.20 -15.25
C SER A 139 24.37 -9.88 -15.88
N SER A 140 23.66 -9.94 -17.00
CA SER A 140 23.07 -8.80 -17.72
C SER A 140 21.58 -8.58 -17.44
N SER A 141 20.99 -9.31 -16.49
CA SER A 141 19.56 -9.19 -16.17
C SER A 141 19.25 -7.91 -15.39
N THR A 142 18.21 -7.19 -15.80
CA THR A 142 17.64 -6.05 -15.05
C THR A 142 16.70 -6.49 -13.91
N SER A 143 16.57 -7.80 -13.69
CA SER A 143 15.69 -8.43 -12.71
C SER A 143 16.31 -9.75 -12.24
N SER A 144 17.37 -9.68 -11.46
CA SER A 144 17.96 -10.85 -10.80
C SER A 144 17.34 -10.99 -9.41
N PRO A 145 16.75 -12.14 -9.02
CA PRO A 145 16.05 -12.27 -7.75
C PRO A 145 16.98 -12.58 -6.57
N TRP A 146 16.75 -11.91 -5.45
CA TRP A 146 17.52 -12.03 -4.21
C TRP A 146 16.61 -11.97 -2.98
N ILE A 147 17.10 -12.52 -1.89
CA ILE A 147 16.48 -12.44 -0.57
C ILE A 147 17.47 -11.93 0.45
N ALA A 148 16.98 -11.26 1.48
CA ALA A 148 17.74 -10.83 2.64
C ALA A 148 16.98 -11.20 3.90
N ALA A 149 17.68 -11.58 4.96
CA ALA A 149 17.09 -11.85 6.25
C ALA A 149 18.05 -11.47 7.37
N TRP A 150 17.56 -11.19 8.56
CA TRP A 150 18.43 -10.89 9.70
C TRP A 150 17.74 -11.23 11.02
N ASN A 151 18.52 -11.30 12.08
CA ASN A 151 17.98 -11.32 13.43
C ASN A 151 18.69 -10.32 14.34
N THR A 152 17.97 -9.85 15.35
CA THR A 152 18.47 -8.90 16.35
C THR A 152 18.56 -9.61 17.70
N GLY A 153 19.59 -9.34 18.48
CA GLY A 153 19.79 -9.98 19.77
C GLY A 153 21.26 -10.01 20.16
N SER A 154 21.60 -10.86 21.13
CA SER A 154 22.99 -11.07 21.51
C SER A 154 23.82 -11.54 20.32
N ALA A 155 24.96 -10.88 20.08
CA ALA A 155 25.87 -11.23 19.00
C ALA A 155 26.29 -12.71 19.09
N ILE A 156 26.27 -13.41 17.96
CA ILE A 156 26.92 -14.72 17.85
C ILE A 156 28.42 -14.46 17.75
N ASN A 157 29.21 -15.11 18.59
CA ASN A 157 30.67 -15.02 18.60
C ASN A 157 31.24 -16.41 18.29
N SER A 158 31.31 -16.77 17.01
CA SER A 158 31.79 -18.09 16.60
C SER A 158 32.44 -18.06 15.23
N ALA A 159 33.56 -18.76 15.09
CA ALA A 159 34.19 -19.05 13.80
C ALA A 159 33.57 -20.27 13.07
N SER A 160 32.60 -20.96 13.68
CA SER A 160 32.04 -22.19 13.13
C SER A 160 31.10 -21.92 11.96
N LEU A 161 31.45 -22.36 10.75
CA LEU A 161 30.60 -22.23 9.56
C LEU A 161 29.25 -22.97 9.68
N SER A 162 29.10 -23.89 10.64
CA SER A 162 27.88 -24.66 10.88
C SER A 162 27.10 -24.21 12.11
N TYR A 163 27.37 -23.02 12.65
CA TYR A 163 26.67 -22.50 13.83
C TYR A 163 25.15 -22.42 13.60
N THR A 164 24.35 -23.01 14.49
CA THR A 164 22.88 -22.98 14.41
C THR A 164 22.35 -21.56 14.62
N ILE A 165 21.49 -21.09 13.70
CA ILE A 165 20.90 -19.75 13.79
C ILE A 165 19.42 -19.78 14.12
N ALA A 166 18.97 -18.83 14.95
CA ALA A 166 17.56 -18.63 15.23
C ALA A 166 16.84 -18.09 13.98
N GLN A 167 15.59 -18.50 13.78
CA GLN A 167 14.75 -18.02 12.69
C GLN A 167 14.60 -16.50 12.75
N HIS A 168 14.71 -15.83 11.60
CA HIS A 168 14.41 -14.40 11.51
C HIS A 168 12.92 -14.17 11.83
N SER A 169 12.61 -13.03 12.44
CA SER A 169 11.21 -12.65 12.61
C SER A 169 10.57 -12.35 11.26
N THR A 170 9.25 -12.26 11.27
CA THR A 170 8.45 -11.95 10.09
C THR A 170 8.64 -10.52 9.56
N SER A 171 9.23 -9.62 10.34
CA SER A 171 9.58 -8.26 9.90
C SER A 171 11.02 -8.14 9.40
N ASN A 172 11.85 -9.18 9.61
CA ASN A 172 13.29 -9.14 9.44
C ASN A 172 13.77 -9.91 8.19
N TYR A 173 13.01 -9.83 7.11
CA TYR A 173 13.43 -10.35 5.81
C TYR A 173 12.87 -9.51 4.65
N ARG A 174 13.52 -9.57 3.49
CA ARG A 174 13.12 -8.88 2.27
C ARG A 174 13.34 -9.80 1.07
N GLN A 175 12.47 -9.65 0.07
CA GLN A 175 12.68 -10.17 -1.28
C GLN A 175 12.85 -8.96 -2.20
N PHE A 176 13.82 -9.02 -3.10
CA PHE A 176 14.16 -7.91 -3.97
C PHE A 176 14.90 -8.39 -5.20
N ASP A 177 14.90 -7.58 -6.24
CA ASP A 177 15.64 -7.83 -7.45
C ASP A 177 16.76 -6.81 -7.60
N PHE A 178 17.96 -7.28 -7.95
CA PHE A 178 19.01 -6.41 -8.45
C PHE A 178 18.87 -6.23 -9.98
N ASP A 179 19.09 -5.01 -10.43
CA ASP A 179 19.42 -4.68 -11.81
C ASP A 179 20.94 -4.87 -12.00
N LEU A 180 21.32 -6.07 -12.44
CA LEU A 180 22.73 -6.44 -12.58
C LEU A 180 23.45 -5.70 -13.70
N THR A 181 22.72 -5.04 -14.61
CA THR A 181 23.33 -4.15 -15.61
C THR A 181 24.03 -2.97 -14.96
N GLN A 182 23.63 -2.61 -13.72
CA GLN A 182 24.23 -1.55 -12.91
C GLN A 182 25.28 -2.06 -11.92
N ALA A 183 25.52 -3.37 -11.88
CA ALA A 183 26.45 -4.03 -10.95
C ALA A 183 27.78 -4.42 -11.62
N SER A 184 28.13 -3.83 -12.77
CA SER A 184 29.37 -4.18 -13.48
C SER A 184 30.58 -3.50 -12.84
N ILE A 185 31.63 -4.27 -12.53
CA ILE A 185 32.93 -3.75 -12.09
C ILE A 185 33.99 -3.97 -13.17
N SER A 186 34.94 -3.04 -13.27
CA SER A 186 35.90 -2.97 -14.39
C SER A 186 36.96 -4.09 -14.42
N SER A 187 37.14 -4.82 -13.33
CA SER A 187 38.17 -5.85 -13.20
C SER A 187 37.78 -6.90 -12.16
N ASP A 188 38.35 -8.11 -12.27
CA ASP A 188 38.23 -9.15 -11.23
C ASP A 188 39.14 -8.84 -10.03
N ALA A 189 38.81 -7.77 -9.30
CA ALA A 189 39.52 -7.32 -8.11
C ALA A 189 38.53 -6.84 -7.03
N ASN A 190 38.95 -6.83 -5.76
CA ASN A 190 38.13 -6.42 -4.62
C ASN A 190 37.62 -4.96 -4.79
N PRO A 191 36.32 -4.74 -5.03
CA PRO A 191 35.78 -3.40 -5.27
C PRO A 191 35.48 -2.63 -3.98
N PHE A 192 35.60 -3.26 -2.80
CA PHE A 192 35.17 -2.70 -1.51
C PHE A 192 36.26 -1.94 -0.76
N VAL A 193 37.50 -1.97 -1.26
CA VAL A 193 38.63 -1.20 -0.74
C VAL A 193 39.13 -0.29 -1.85
N SER A 194 39.26 1.01 -1.59
CA SER A 194 39.82 1.94 -2.57
C SER A 194 41.28 1.60 -2.82
N SER A 195 41.69 1.44 -4.07
CA SER A 195 43.10 1.43 -4.46
C SER A 195 43.69 2.78 -4.05
N SER A 196 44.55 2.80 -3.03
CA SER A 196 45.39 3.94 -2.75
C SER A 196 46.43 4.09 -3.87
N SER A 197 46.06 4.77 -4.95
CA SER A 197 47.00 5.27 -5.95
C SER A 197 46.84 6.78 -6.05
N THR A 198 47.52 7.47 -5.14
CA THR A 198 48.01 8.82 -5.38
C THR A 198 48.98 8.79 -6.55
N THR A 199 48.61 9.44 -7.66
CA THR A 199 49.59 10.11 -8.52
C THR A 199 49.04 11.50 -8.82
N GLY A 200 49.65 12.50 -8.19
CA GLY A 200 49.39 13.88 -8.54
C GLY A 200 49.84 14.17 -9.97
N SER A 201 49.05 14.98 -10.65
CA SER A 201 49.58 15.92 -11.63
C SER A 201 48.80 17.22 -11.47
N SER A 202 49.48 18.13 -10.80
CA SER A 202 49.22 19.55 -10.74
C SER A 202 49.18 20.15 -12.15
N SER A 203 48.07 20.79 -12.50
CA SER A 203 48.10 21.95 -13.40
C SER A 203 47.27 23.07 -12.78
N SER A 204 48.01 24.05 -12.30
CA SER A 204 47.58 25.36 -11.84
C SER A 204 46.84 26.14 -12.94
N GLY A 205 45.67 26.69 -12.59
CA GLY A 205 44.89 27.61 -13.43
C GLY A 205 44.02 28.52 -12.57
N THR A 206 44.60 29.67 -12.24
CA THR A 206 44.16 30.86 -11.51
C THR A 206 42.68 31.27 -11.53
N ALA A 207 42.22 31.66 -10.32
CA ALA A 207 41.15 32.57 -9.89
C ALA A 207 40.24 33.27 -10.92
N THR A 208 38.95 33.39 -10.58
CA THR A 208 38.28 34.67 -10.23
C THR A 208 36.85 34.43 -9.75
N GLY A 209 36.46 35.13 -8.68
CA GLY A 209 35.11 35.07 -8.11
C GLY A 209 34.09 35.91 -8.88
N SER A 210 32.81 35.61 -8.68
CA SER A 210 31.67 36.55 -8.65
C SER A 210 30.38 35.77 -8.36
N SER A 211 29.70 36.11 -7.28
CA SER A 211 28.23 36.02 -7.23
C SER A 211 27.66 37.14 -8.10
N PRO A 212 26.48 36.96 -8.75
CA PRO A 212 25.26 37.44 -8.09
C PRO A 212 23.96 36.66 -8.41
N SER A 213 23.00 36.86 -7.50
CA SER A 213 21.52 36.85 -7.57
C SER A 213 20.73 36.32 -8.80
N SER A 214 19.78 35.43 -8.47
CA SER A 214 18.37 35.30 -8.92
C SER A 214 18.00 35.38 -10.40
N THR A 215 17.38 34.30 -10.91
CA THR A 215 16.11 34.39 -11.67
C THR A 215 15.32 33.09 -11.47
N ALA A 216 14.07 33.26 -11.05
CA ALA A 216 13.08 32.20 -10.96
C ALA A 216 12.57 31.82 -12.36
N SER A 217 12.49 30.52 -12.64
CA SER A 217 11.62 30.00 -13.70
C SER A 217 10.94 28.73 -13.20
N ASN A 218 9.63 28.89 -13.06
CA ASN A 218 8.65 27.92 -12.61
C ASN A 218 8.52 26.78 -13.63
N GLY A 219 8.65 25.53 -13.19
CA GLY A 219 8.54 24.34 -14.03
C GLY A 219 8.04 23.16 -13.20
N SER A 220 6.73 23.04 -13.11
CA SER A 220 5.99 21.99 -12.41
C SER A 220 6.22 20.61 -13.03
N SER A 221 6.67 19.63 -12.24
CA SER A 221 6.24 18.22 -12.37
C SER A 221 6.56 17.40 -11.11
N SER A 222 5.51 17.19 -10.31
CA SER A 222 5.10 15.92 -9.68
C SER A 222 6.17 14.88 -9.28
N GLY A 223 6.26 14.61 -7.98
CA GLY A 223 6.78 13.33 -7.48
C GLY A 223 7.45 13.38 -6.10
N VAL A 224 6.79 13.90 -5.07
CA VAL A 224 7.32 13.81 -3.69
C VAL A 224 6.90 12.46 -3.09
N ASN A 225 7.81 11.48 -3.13
CA ASN A 225 7.77 10.30 -2.27
C ASN A 225 8.63 10.60 -1.03
N SER A 226 8.01 10.71 0.13
CA SER A 226 8.68 10.56 1.43
C SER A 226 9.06 9.08 1.60
N GLY A 227 10.27 8.64 1.92
CA GLY A 227 11.45 9.34 2.39
C GLY A 227 12.19 8.56 3.47
N ASP A 228 12.28 7.22 3.35
CA ASP A 228 13.35 6.41 3.99
C ASP A 228 14.40 6.12 2.91
N ASN A 229 15.08 7.16 2.43
CA ASN A 229 16.17 7.03 1.47
C ASN A 229 17.46 6.67 2.21
N SER A 230 17.62 5.38 2.51
CA SER A 230 18.94 4.76 2.63
C SER A 230 19.28 4.15 1.26
N GLY A 231 20.29 4.73 0.60
CA GLY A 231 20.61 4.57 -0.83
C GLY A 231 20.55 3.13 -1.34
N SER A 232 19.48 2.82 -2.08
CA SER A 232 19.40 1.61 -2.90
C SER A 232 19.57 2.02 -4.36
N SER A 233 20.67 1.57 -4.97
CA SER A 233 21.06 1.87 -6.35
C SER A 233 21.01 0.56 -7.13
N GLY A 234 20.24 0.50 -8.22
CA GLY A 234 20.12 -0.74 -9.00
C GLY A 234 19.42 -1.89 -8.26
N ALA A 235 18.59 -1.62 -7.25
CA ALA A 235 17.80 -2.64 -6.54
C ALA A 235 16.34 -2.22 -6.42
N LYS A 236 15.40 -3.14 -6.69
CA LYS A 236 13.96 -2.93 -6.56
C LYS A 236 13.39 -4.00 -5.63
N VAL A 237 12.62 -3.62 -4.61
CA VAL A 237 11.94 -4.60 -3.74
C VAL A 237 10.89 -5.35 -4.56
N VAL A 238 11.00 -6.68 -4.61
CA VAL A 238 10.12 -7.56 -5.38
C VAL A 238 9.60 -8.65 -4.47
N GLY A 239 8.29 -8.72 -4.34
CA GLY A 239 7.62 -9.82 -3.66
C GLY A 239 6.19 -9.86 -4.16
N THR A 240 5.76 -11.02 -4.65
CA THR A 240 4.38 -11.23 -5.14
C THR A 240 3.34 -10.88 -4.07
N SER A 241 3.70 -10.97 -2.79
CA SER A 241 2.82 -10.65 -1.68
C SER A 241 2.75 -9.17 -1.34
N PHE A 242 3.81 -8.36 -1.54
CA PHE A 242 3.77 -6.92 -1.21
C PHE A 242 3.00 -6.10 -2.25
N THR A 243 3.18 -6.38 -3.55
CA THR A 243 2.36 -5.75 -4.60
C THR A 243 0.90 -6.18 -4.48
N LYS A 244 0.63 -7.44 -4.12
CA LYS A 244 -0.73 -7.90 -3.82
C LYS A 244 -1.28 -7.20 -2.58
N ILE A 245 -0.56 -7.13 -1.46
CA ILE A 245 -1.00 -6.39 -0.26
C ILE A 245 -1.31 -4.94 -0.61
N ALA A 246 -0.42 -4.23 -1.31
CA ALA A 246 -0.63 -2.85 -1.71
C ALA A 246 -1.84 -2.68 -2.66
N ASN A 247 -2.05 -3.62 -3.58
CA ASN A 247 -3.21 -3.60 -4.49
C ASN A 247 -4.52 -3.87 -3.74
N TYR A 248 -4.54 -4.83 -2.81
CA TYR A 248 -5.70 -5.14 -1.97
C TYR A 248 -6.00 -3.99 -0.99
N ASP A 249 -4.98 -3.33 -0.44
CA ASP A 249 -5.11 -2.16 0.42
C ASP A 249 -5.73 -0.98 -0.33
N LYS A 250 -5.21 -0.68 -1.52
CA LYS A 250 -5.79 0.33 -2.43
C LYS A 250 -7.24 -0.02 -2.81
N ALA A 251 -7.50 -1.27 -3.21
CA ALA A 251 -8.84 -1.69 -3.63
C ALA A 251 -9.86 -1.62 -2.48
N HIS A 252 -9.49 -2.12 -1.29
CA HIS A 252 -10.30 -2.01 -0.08
C HIS A 252 -10.62 -0.54 0.24
N GLY A 253 -9.59 0.31 0.31
CA GLY A 253 -9.75 1.72 0.65
C GLY A 253 -10.61 2.49 -0.36
N ILE A 254 -10.42 2.27 -1.67
CA ILE A 254 -11.20 2.93 -2.72
C ILE A 254 -12.66 2.49 -2.66
N ILE A 255 -12.92 1.18 -2.61
CA ILE A 255 -14.29 0.65 -2.61
C ILE A 255 -15.02 1.10 -1.34
N MET A 256 -14.40 0.99 -0.17
CA MET A 256 -15.01 1.43 1.10
C MET A 256 -15.23 2.94 1.13
N GLY A 257 -14.25 3.72 0.66
CA GLY A 257 -14.35 5.18 0.58
C GLY A 257 -15.47 5.64 -0.34
N VAL A 258 -15.53 5.15 -1.58
CA VAL A 258 -16.59 5.49 -2.54
C VAL A 258 -17.96 5.06 -2.02
N THR A 259 -18.06 3.86 -1.45
CA THR A 259 -19.33 3.33 -0.97
C THR A 259 -19.90 4.17 0.18
N VAL A 260 -19.09 4.46 1.20
CA VAL A 260 -19.52 5.19 2.40
C VAL A 260 -19.68 6.68 2.12
N VAL A 261 -18.77 7.30 1.38
CA VAL A 261 -18.79 8.75 1.17
C VAL A 261 -19.74 9.18 0.06
N LEU A 262 -19.94 8.37 -0.97
CA LEU A 262 -20.75 8.76 -2.14
C LEU A 262 -22.03 7.94 -2.27
N LEU A 263 -21.93 6.60 -2.39
CA LEU A 263 -23.08 5.78 -2.77
C LEU A 263 -24.20 5.82 -1.73
N PHE A 264 -23.88 5.61 -0.44
CA PHE A 264 -24.88 5.62 0.62
C PHE A 264 -25.58 7.00 0.79
N PRO A 265 -24.86 8.14 0.87
CA PRO A 265 -25.48 9.47 0.93
C PRO A 265 -26.35 9.79 -0.29
N LEU A 266 -25.90 9.44 -1.50
CA LEU A 266 -26.68 9.66 -2.73
C LEU A 266 -28.02 8.93 -2.68
N GLY A 267 -28.05 7.68 -2.24
CA GLY A 267 -29.29 6.93 -2.08
C GLY A 267 -30.28 7.59 -1.12
N ALA A 268 -29.79 8.26 -0.07
CA ALA A 268 -30.63 9.02 0.85
C ALA A 268 -31.10 10.37 0.29
N ILE A 269 -30.28 11.02 -0.56
CA ILE A 269 -30.63 12.27 -1.25
C ILE A 269 -31.73 12.03 -2.29
N PHE A 270 -31.69 10.93 -3.05
CA PHE A 270 -32.72 10.59 -4.03
C PHE A 270 -34.13 10.56 -3.42
N MET A 271 -34.29 9.93 -2.26
CA MET A 271 -35.59 9.94 -1.54
C MET A 271 -36.05 11.36 -1.19
N ARG A 272 -35.12 12.29 -1.00
CA ARG A 272 -35.42 13.69 -0.74
C ARG A 272 -35.79 14.45 -2.01
N MET A 273 -35.24 14.07 -3.15
CA MET A 273 -35.62 14.61 -4.46
C MET A 273 -36.98 14.11 -4.97
N GLY A 274 -37.64 13.21 -4.25
CA GLY A 274 -38.99 12.72 -4.58
C GLY A 274 -39.00 11.43 -5.41
N THR A 275 -37.89 10.70 -5.44
CA THR A 275 -37.80 9.44 -6.16
C THR A 275 -38.60 8.30 -5.50
N SER A 276 -38.99 7.30 -6.29
CA SER A 276 -39.67 6.10 -5.79
C SER A 276 -38.85 5.33 -4.75
N ALA A 277 -39.53 4.80 -3.72
CA ALA A 277 -38.94 3.95 -2.69
C ALA A 277 -38.23 2.72 -3.27
N TRP A 278 -38.68 2.23 -4.42
CA TRP A 278 -38.05 1.12 -5.13
C TRP A 278 -36.65 1.49 -5.64
N MET A 279 -36.49 2.68 -6.23
CA MET A 279 -35.18 3.14 -6.71
C MET A 279 -34.20 3.38 -5.56
N HIS A 280 -34.69 3.89 -4.43
CA HIS A 280 -33.90 3.96 -3.20
C HIS A 280 -33.46 2.58 -2.74
N GLY A 281 -34.38 1.63 -2.63
CA GLY A 281 -34.06 0.25 -2.24
C GLY A 281 -33.03 -0.39 -3.17
N ALA A 282 -33.19 -0.24 -4.49
CA ALA A 282 -32.26 -0.77 -5.48
C ALA A 282 -30.85 -0.15 -5.34
N TRP A 283 -30.75 1.18 -5.19
CA TRP A 283 -29.47 1.86 -5.01
C TRP A 283 -28.79 1.47 -3.68
N GLN A 284 -29.58 1.34 -2.62
CA GLN A 284 -29.09 0.90 -1.30
C GLN A 284 -28.59 -0.55 -1.35
N LEU A 285 -29.24 -1.43 -2.12
CA LEU A 285 -28.79 -2.80 -2.32
C LEU A 285 -27.43 -2.85 -3.04
N VAL A 286 -27.26 -2.09 -4.12
CA VAL A 286 -25.97 -1.99 -4.82
C VAL A 286 -24.87 -1.47 -3.90
N SER A 287 -25.19 -0.44 -3.10
CA SER A 287 -24.27 0.13 -2.11
C SER A 287 -23.89 -0.90 -1.02
N LEU A 288 -24.84 -1.69 -0.55
CA LEU A 288 -24.61 -2.76 0.43
C LEU A 288 -23.72 -3.87 -0.14
N VAL A 289 -23.94 -4.28 -1.38
CA VAL A 289 -23.07 -5.27 -2.05
C VAL A 289 -21.64 -4.74 -2.16
N ALA A 290 -21.45 -3.49 -2.59
CA ALA A 290 -20.13 -2.86 -2.65
C ALA A 290 -19.46 -2.78 -1.27
N LEU A 291 -20.22 -2.50 -0.20
CA LEU A 291 -19.73 -2.51 1.18
C LEU A 291 -19.23 -3.90 1.60
N LEU A 292 -19.98 -4.96 1.27
CA LEU A 292 -19.60 -6.34 1.59
C LEU A 292 -18.37 -6.80 0.80
N VAL A 293 -18.25 -6.41 -0.47
CA VAL A 293 -17.04 -6.67 -1.28
C VAL A 293 -15.83 -5.96 -0.67
N GLY A 294 -15.97 -4.67 -0.34
CA GLY A 294 -14.91 -3.92 0.33
C GLY A 294 -14.51 -4.55 1.67
N PHE A 295 -15.48 -4.97 2.49
CA PHE A 295 -15.23 -5.68 3.74
C PHE A 295 -14.50 -7.01 3.54
N GLY A 296 -14.92 -7.82 2.55
CA GLY A 296 -14.26 -9.08 2.19
C GLY A 296 -12.81 -8.88 1.74
N LEU A 297 -12.52 -7.82 0.97
CA LEU A 297 -11.15 -7.44 0.62
C LEU A 297 -10.32 -7.05 1.85
N GLY A 298 -10.94 -6.39 2.83
CA GLY A 298 -10.28 -6.04 4.11
C GLY A 298 -9.92 -7.26 4.95
N ILE A 299 -10.81 -8.26 5.02
CA ILE A 299 -10.52 -9.56 5.65
C ILE A 299 -9.37 -10.25 4.91
N ARG A 300 -9.44 -10.31 3.57
CA ARG A 300 -8.38 -10.93 2.77
C ARG A 300 -7.04 -10.21 2.92
N LEU A 301 -7.05 -8.89 3.07
CA LEU A 301 -5.86 -8.09 3.35
C LEU A 301 -5.26 -8.43 4.73
N LYS A 302 -6.10 -8.61 5.76
CA LYS A 302 -5.65 -9.09 7.07
C LYS A 302 -4.96 -10.45 6.94
N ASP A 303 -5.58 -11.39 6.21
CA ASP A 303 -5.00 -12.72 6.01
C ASP A 303 -3.69 -12.65 5.23
N LEU A 304 -3.62 -11.88 4.15
CA LEU A 304 -2.40 -11.67 3.37
C LEU A 304 -1.29 -11.01 4.21
N ARG A 305 -1.63 -10.03 5.05
CA ARG A 305 -0.70 -9.41 6.01
C ARG A 305 -0.20 -10.43 7.04
N ASN A 306 -1.04 -11.37 7.49
CA ASN A 306 -0.65 -12.46 8.39
C ASN A 306 0.25 -13.52 7.69
N TYR A 307 0.01 -13.82 6.41
CA TYR A 307 0.85 -14.75 5.62
C TYR A 307 2.24 -14.21 5.31
N VAL A 308 2.39 -12.88 5.17
CA VAL A 308 3.69 -12.18 5.04
C VAL A 308 4.24 -11.78 6.42
N GLY A 309 3.54 -12.19 7.48
CA GLY A 309 3.95 -12.01 8.87
C GLY A 309 4.06 -10.56 9.34
N ALA A 310 3.33 -9.62 8.73
CA ALA A 310 3.00 -8.39 9.45
C ALA A 310 2.18 -8.77 10.69
N PRO A 311 2.60 -8.42 11.92
CA PRO A 311 1.94 -8.89 13.13
C PRO A 311 0.52 -8.33 13.19
N SER A 312 -0.49 -9.19 13.04
CA SER A 312 -1.81 -8.96 13.62
C SER A 312 -2.20 -10.16 14.48
N SER A 313 -1.56 -10.25 15.64
CA SER A 313 -2.00 -11.13 16.72
C SER A 313 -3.37 -10.67 17.24
N TYR A 314 -4.42 -11.20 16.62
CA TYR A 314 -5.73 -11.32 17.26
C TYR A 314 -6.22 -12.76 17.03
N PRO A 315 -6.41 -13.55 18.09
CA PRO A 315 -7.08 -14.84 17.96
C PRO A 315 -8.52 -14.59 17.50
N PHE A 316 -8.85 -15.12 16.32
CA PHE A 316 -10.23 -15.28 15.87
C PHE A 316 -10.87 -16.39 16.72
N GLY A 317 -11.22 -16.06 17.95
CA GLY A 317 -12.05 -16.91 18.81
C GLY A 317 -13.51 -16.54 18.63
N THR A 318 -14.28 -17.38 17.94
CA THR A 318 -15.74 -17.51 18.05
C THR A 318 -16.56 -16.21 18.01
N VAL A 319 -16.97 -15.79 16.81
CA VAL A 319 -18.10 -14.87 16.65
C VAL A 319 -19.42 -15.63 16.91
N ALA A 320 -19.85 -15.64 18.17
CA ALA A 320 -21.24 -15.89 18.53
C ALA A 320 -21.98 -14.55 18.51
N PHE A 321 -22.81 -14.33 17.49
CA PHE A 321 -23.74 -13.20 17.48
C PHE A 321 -24.91 -13.50 18.44
N GLY A 322 -24.95 -12.82 19.58
CA GLY A 322 -26.12 -12.75 20.46
C GLY A 322 -25.82 -12.08 21.80
N PRO A 323 -26.84 -11.55 22.49
CA PRO A 323 -27.70 -10.44 22.06
C PRO A 323 -27.48 -9.24 23.01
N PHE A 324 -27.40 -8.02 22.47
CA PHE A 324 -27.38 -6.75 23.22
C PHE A 324 -26.19 -6.52 24.20
N PHE A 325 -25.10 -5.93 23.68
CA PHE A 325 -24.10 -5.10 24.41
C PHE A 325 -23.99 -5.30 25.94
N GLY A 326 -23.13 -6.21 26.40
CA GLY A 326 -22.78 -6.30 27.81
C GLY A 326 -21.73 -7.39 28.08
N GLY A 327 -20.48 -6.99 28.25
CA GLY A 327 -19.38 -7.86 28.66
C GLY A 327 -18.06 -7.12 28.63
N ASP A 328 -17.41 -7.03 29.80
CA ASP A 328 -16.29 -6.15 30.12
C ASP A 328 -15.08 -6.26 29.17
N PHE A 329 -14.44 -5.11 28.88
CA PHE A 329 -13.13 -5.05 28.22
C PHE A 329 -12.02 -4.83 29.27
N PRO A 330 -11.43 -5.88 29.87
CA PRO A 330 -10.23 -5.73 30.67
C PRO A 330 -8.97 -5.81 29.79
N GLY A 331 -8.14 -4.77 29.87
CA GLY A 331 -6.71 -4.86 29.50
C GLY A 331 -6.37 -4.55 28.05
N SER A 332 -6.39 -3.27 27.67
CA SER A 332 -5.62 -2.81 26.49
C SER A 332 -4.50 -1.89 26.96
N SER A 333 -3.28 -2.42 27.06
CA SER A 333 -2.08 -1.60 27.17
C SER A 333 -1.90 -0.81 25.87
N PHE A 334 -2.20 0.48 25.94
CA PHE A 334 -2.16 1.44 24.83
C PHE A 334 -0.72 1.80 24.45
N GLY A 335 -0.18 1.15 23.41
CA GLY A 335 0.99 1.62 22.66
C GLY A 335 0.56 2.42 21.41
N PRO A 336 1.27 3.50 21.01
CA PRO A 336 0.78 4.51 20.06
C PRO A 336 0.54 4.01 18.61
N ASN A 337 1.11 2.87 18.23
CA ASN A 337 1.01 2.26 16.89
C ASN A 337 0.13 0.98 16.85
N LYS A 338 -0.19 0.40 18.01
CA LYS A 338 -1.05 -0.80 18.11
C LYS A 338 -2.54 -0.42 18.09
N THR A 339 -2.90 0.74 18.63
CA THR A 339 -4.27 1.17 18.88
C THR A 339 -5.04 1.59 17.63
N LEU A 340 -4.38 2.21 16.65
CA LEU A 340 -5.02 2.66 15.40
C LEU A 340 -5.41 1.49 14.49
N ASN A 341 -4.54 0.47 14.42
CA ASN A 341 -4.81 -0.82 13.76
C ASN A 341 -6.06 -1.48 14.36
N SER A 342 -6.11 -1.60 15.69
CA SER A 342 -7.25 -2.19 16.39
C SER A 342 -8.53 -1.37 16.18
N ALA A 343 -8.45 -0.04 16.26
CA ALA A 343 -9.62 0.82 16.21
C ALA A 343 -10.33 0.75 14.86
N HIS A 344 -9.63 0.94 13.73
CA HIS A 344 -10.25 0.88 12.40
C HIS A 344 -10.90 -0.48 12.12
N THR A 345 -10.21 -1.57 12.48
CA THR A 345 -10.71 -2.92 12.23
C THR A 345 -11.90 -3.26 13.14
N ILE A 346 -11.83 -2.97 14.45
CA ILE A 346 -12.91 -3.26 15.40
C ILE A 346 -14.15 -2.41 15.06
N PHE A 347 -13.98 -1.10 14.88
CA PHE A 347 -15.09 -0.22 14.48
C PHE A 347 -15.65 -0.62 13.12
N GLY A 348 -14.79 -0.96 12.15
CA GLY A 348 -15.21 -1.39 10.82
C GLY A 348 -16.11 -2.62 10.85
N ILE A 349 -15.76 -3.65 11.62
CA ILE A 349 -16.58 -4.86 11.76
C ILE A 349 -17.95 -4.51 12.35
N VAL A 350 -17.97 -3.77 13.47
CA VAL A 350 -19.22 -3.36 14.13
C VAL A 350 -20.12 -2.56 13.18
N ILE A 351 -19.55 -1.59 12.46
CA ILE A 351 -20.27 -0.74 11.53
C ILE A 351 -20.88 -1.57 10.38
N VAL A 352 -20.12 -2.48 9.77
CA VAL A 352 -20.63 -3.34 8.68
C VAL A 352 -21.75 -4.26 9.18
N SER A 353 -21.60 -4.86 10.37
CA SER A 353 -22.68 -5.66 10.98
C SER A 353 -23.95 -4.85 11.18
N LEU A 354 -23.84 -3.59 11.64
CA LEU A 354 -24.97 -2.69 11.81
C LEU A 354 -25.60 -2.27 10.46
N PHE A 355 -24.81 -2.09 9.40
CA PHE A 355 -25.34 -1.84 8.05
C PHE A 355 -26.17 -2.99 7.51
N ILE A 356 -25.80 -4.25 7.78
CA ILE A 356 -26.55 -5.44 7.34
C ILE A 356 -27.96 -5.49 7.98
N ILE A 357 -28.14 -4.87 9.14
CA ILE A 357 -29.44 -4.81 9.84
C ILE A 357 -30.35 -3.73 9.24
N GLN A 358 -29.81 -2.69 8.60
CA GLN A 358 -30.57 -1.57 8.03
C GLN A 358 -31.69 -1.97 7.04
N PRO A 359 -31.47 -2.89 6.07
CA PRO A 359 -32.52 -3.32 5.14
C PRO A 359 -33.73 -3.94 5.85
N LEU A 360 -33.53 -4.65 6.97
CA LEU A 360 -34.63 -5.24 7.74
C LEU A 360 -35.54 -4.15 8.31
N PHE A 361 -34.95 -3.14 8.96
CA PHE A 361 -35.71 -1.99 9.46
C PHE A 361 -36.35 -1.18 8.33
N GLY A 362 -35.68 -1.05 7.19
CA GLY A 362 -36.21 -0.39 6.00
C GLY A 362 -37.46 -1.07 5.45
N ILE A 363 -37.45 -2.40 5.34
CA ILE A 363 -38.61 -3.20 4.88
C ILE A 363 -39.76 -3.11 5.88
N ILE A 364 -39.49 -3.30 7.17
CA ILE A 364 -40.51 -3.23 8.22
C ILE A 364 -41.20 -1.85 8.22
N HIS A 365 -40.41 -0.78 8.18
CA HIS A 365 -40.94 0.56 8.10
C HIS A 365 -41.73 0.79 6.80
N HIS A 366 -41.26 0.31 5.65
CA HIS A 366 -41.97 0.47 4.38
C HIS A 366 -43.33 -0.24 4.39
N ILE A 367 -43.40 -1.47 4.89
CA ILE A 367 -44.65 -2.23 5.04
C ILE A 367 -45.60 -1.49 5.98
N GLN A 368 -45.10 -1.01 7.12
CA GLN A 368 -45.91 -0.29 8.11
C GLN A 368 -46.42 1.05 7.56
N PHE A 369 -45.61 1.78 6.81
CA PHE A 369 -46.02 3.02 6.16
C PHE A 369 -47.10 2.77 5.10
N LYS A 370 -46.98 1.71 4.30
CA LYS A 370 -47.97 1.35 3.28
C LYS A 370 -49.32 0.94 3.90
N ARG A 371 -49.29 0.28 5.07
CA ARG A 371 -50.50 -0.14 5.81
C ARG A 371 -51.17 1.00 6.56
N ASN A 372 -50.41 1.85 7.24
CA ASN A 372 -50.95 2.85 8.18
C ASN A 372 -50.99 4.28 7.62
N GLN A 373 -50.43 4.51 6.43
CA GLN A 373 -50.31 5.83 5.76
C GLN A 373 -49.73 6.93 6.67
N SER A 374 -49.03 6.54 7.74
CA SER A 374 -48.51 7.40 8.79
C SER A 374 -47.11 6.94 9.20
N ARG A 375 -46.31 7.88 9.71
CA ARG A 375 -44.95 7.58 10.16
C ARG A 375 -45.01 6.86 11.51
N ALA A 376 -44.63 5.59 11.52
CA ALA A 376 -44.50 4.82 12.74
C ALA A 376 -43.18 5.10 13.48
N GLY A 377 -43.07 4.69 14.75
CA GLY A 377 -41.83 4.81 15.54
C GLY A 377 -40.61 4.15 14.86
N VAL A 378 -40.81 3.03 14.17
CA VAL A 378 -39.78 2.33 13.39
C VAL A 378 -39.20 3.21 12.26
N SER A 379 -39.99 4.16 11.73
CA SER A 379 -39.53 5.16 10.75
C SER A 379 -38.42 6.04 11.33
N HIS A 380 -38.63 6.54 12.55
CA HIS A 380 -37.68 7.44 13.21
C HIS A 380 -36.43 6.68 13.61
N LEU A 381 -36.58 5.45 14.09
CA LEU A 381 -35.48 4.56 14.41
C LEU A 381 -34.60 4.33 13.18
N HIS A 382 -35.15 3.87 12.06
CA HIS A 382 -34.38 3.61 10.84
C HIS A 382 -33.61 4.86 10.35
N ILE A 383 -34.25 6.03 10.34
CA ILE A 383 -33.63 7.27 9.87
C ILE A 383 -32.48 7.72 10.79
N TRP A 384 -32.69 7.76 12.10
CA TRP A 384 -31.65 8.21 13.05
C TRP A 384 -30.52 7.19 13.19
N TYR A 385 -30.86 5.91 13.23
CA TYR A 385 -29.92 4.80 13.20
C TYR A 385 -29.02 4.87 11.96
N GLY A 386 -29.59 5.11 10.77
CA GLY A 386 -28.84 5.36 9.54
C GLY A 386 -27.85 6.52 9.65
N ARG A 387 -28.28 7.66 10.19
CA ARG A 387 -27.42 8.84 10.33
C ARG A 387 -26.23 8.62 11.25
N ILE A 388 -26.47 7.98 12.40
CA ILE A 388 -25.41 7.69 13.38
C ILE A 388 -24.38 6.73 12.78
N ILE A 389 -24.84 5.68 12.09
CA ILE A 389 -23.96 4.71 11.45
C ILE A 389 -23.17 5.35 10.31
N MET A 390 -23.78 6.22 9.50
CA MET A 390 -23.07 6.93 8.44
C MET A 390 -21.96 7.82 9.00
N ALA A 391 -22.22 8.56 10.08
CA ALA A 391 -21.20 9.39 10.72
C ALA A 391 -20.04 8.53 11.25
N ALA A 392 -20.35 7.42 11.93
CA ALA A 392 -19.35 6.48 12.42
C ALA A 392 -18.53 5.86 11.28
N ALA A 393 -19.18 5.53 10.15
CA ALA A 393 -18.53 4.97 8.97
C ALA A 393 -17.55 5.93 8.30
N ILE A 394 -17.90 7.22 8.21
CA ILE A 394 -17.01 8.27 7.66
C ILE A 394 -15.79 8.45 8.57
N VAL A 395 -16.00 8.51 9.90
CA VAL A 395 -14.90 8.58 10.87
C VAL A 395 -14.00 7.35 10.73
N ASN A 396 -14.59 6.15 10.65
CA ASN A 396 -13.83 4.91 10.46
C ASN A 396 -13.04 4.89 9.14
N GLY A 397 -13.59 5.46 8.06
CA GLY A 397 -12.89 5.64 6.80
C GLY A 397 -11.66 6.55 6.93
N GLY A 398 -11.77 7.65 7.70
CA GLY A 398 -10.64 8.51 8.05
C GLY A 398 -9.55 7.78 8.86
N LEU A 399 -9.95 6.94 9.83
CA LEU A 399 -9.00 6.07 10.55
C LEU A 399 -8.29 5.09 9.61
N GLY A 400 -9.01 4.55 8.62
CA GLY A 400 -8.45 3.65 7.60
C GLY A 400 -7.39 4.32 6.74
N LEU A 401 -7.58 5.58 6.37
CA LEU A 401 -6.59 6.35 5.60
C LEU A 401 -5.33 6.68 6.39
N LYS A 402 -5.49 6.99 7.68
CA LYS A 402 -4.35 7.14 8.60
C LYS A 402 -3.59 5.83 8.76
N LEU A 403 -4.31 4.70 8.78
CA LEU A 403 -3.72 3.37 8.87
C LEU A 403 -2.96 2.96 7.60
N ALA A 404 -3.45 3.36 6.42
CA ALA A 404 -2.81 3.10 5.14
C ALA A 404 -1.53 3.95 4.92
N ALA A 405 -1.10 4.73 5.92
CA ALA A 405 0.02 5.68 5.83
C ALA A 405 -0.06 6.55 4.56
N ASN A 406 -1.27 6.98 4.20
CA ASN A 406 -1.51 7.73 2.98
C ASN A 406 -0.82 9.10 3.06
N THR A 407 -0.51 9.68 1.90
CA THR A 407 0.02 11.04 1.82
C THR A 407 -0.92 12.02 2.52
N LYS A 408 -0.37 13.08 3.13
CA LYS A 408 -1.19 14.17 3.71
C LYS A 408 -2.21 14.71 2.71
N ASN A 409 -1.82 14.75 1.43
CA ASN A 409 -2.70 15.16 0.33
C ASN A 409 -3.90 14.23 0.14
N GLY A 410 -3.71 12.92 0.29
CA GLY A 410 -4.78 11.92 0.21
C GLY A 410 -5.76 11.97 1.38
N GLU A 411 -5.26 12.20 2.60
CA GLU A 411 -6.11 12.41 3.79
C GLU A 411 -6.95 13.69 3.65
N ILE A 412 -6.32 14.79 3.20
CA ILE A 412 -7.03 16.05 2.93
C ILE A 412 -8.08 15.86 1.82
N ALA A 413 -7.75 15.18 0.73
CA ALA A 413 -8.68 14.95 -0.37
C ALA A 413 -9.94 14.18 0.09
N TYR A 414 -9.77 13.11 0.88
CA TYR A 414 -10.91 12.39 1.46
C TYR A 414 -11.76 13.29 2.35
N GLY A 415 -11.13 14.06 3.25
CA GLY A 415 -11.83 14.97 4.16
C GLY A 415 -12.64 16.03 3.42
N VAL A 416 -12.08 16.61 2.35
CA VAL A 416 -12.77 17.59 1.50
C VAL A 416 -13.98 16.96 0.80
N VAL A 417 -13.82 15.80 0.17
CA VAL A 417 -14.92 15.11 -0.51
C VAL A 417 -16.03 14.73 0.48
N ALA A 418 -15.67 14.14 1.63
CA ALA A 418 -16.64 13.79 2.67
C ALA A 418 -17.36 15.02 3.24
N GLY A 419 -16.64 16.12 3.44
CA GLY A 419 -17.21 17.39 3.90
C GLY A 419 -18.19 17.99 2.90
N VAL A 420 -17.84 18.04 1.61
CA VAL A 420 -18.71 18.57 0.54
C VAL A 420 -19.99 17.73 0.41
N VAL A 421 -19.86 16.40 0.36
CA VAL A 421 -21.03 15.51 0.22
C VAL A 421 -21.90 15.57 1.47
N GLY A 422 -21.29 15.64 2.66
CA GLY A 422 -21.99 15.85 3.92
C GLY A 422 -22.77 17.17 3.94
N LEU A 423 -22.17 18.26 3.45
CA LEU A 423 -22.82 19.55 3.29
C LEU A 423 -24.01 19.46 2.35
N ILE A 424 -23.84 18.87 1.16
CA ILE A 424 -24.94 18.65 0.20
C ILE A 424 -26.08 17.87 0.86
N TYR A 425 -25.76 16.78 1.56
CA TYR A 425 -26.76 15.99 2.29
C TYR A 425 -27.51 16.85 3.33
N ILE A 426 -26.81 17.65 4.12
CA ILE A 426 -27.42 18.54 5.13
C ILE A 426 -28.28 19.61 4.47
N LEU A 427 -27.83 20.22 3.37
CA LEU A 427 -28.59 21.21 2.62
C LEU A 427 -29.91 20.62 2.12
N PHE A 428 -29.88 19.49 1.40
CA PHE A 428 -31.11 18.78 1.01
C PHE A 428 -31.93 18.35 2.22
N ALA A 429 -31.26 18.10 3.36
CA ALA A 429 -31.95 17.72 4.58
C ALA A 429 -32.76 18.84 5.22
N VAL A 430 -32.22 20.05 5.21
CA VAL A 430 -32.82 21.25 5.82
C VAL A 430 -33.77 21.94 4.86
N PHE A 431 -33.40 22.11 3.58
CA PHE A 431 -34.20 22.84 2.60
C PHE A 431 -35.55 22.18 2.30
N LYS A 432 -35.69 20.85 2.37
CA LYS A 432 -37.01 20.21 2.23
C LYS A 432 -37.86 20.22 3.50
N ARG A 433 -37.28 20.63 4.64
CA ARG A 433 -38.00 20.77 5.93
C ARG A 433 -38.67 22.14 6.05
N LYS A 434 -38.05 23.17 5.48
CA LYS A 434 -38.69 24.45 5.21
C LYS A 434 -39.33 24.35 3.83
N GLY A 435 -40.57 23.87 3.75
CA GLY A 435 -41.35 24.11 2.53
C GLY A 435 -41.25 25.60 2.22
N THR A 436 -40.62 25.94 1.11
CA THR A 436 -40.43 27.32 0.68
C THR A 436 -41.81 27.99 0.65
N PRO A 437 -42.09 28.98 1.52
CA PRO A 437 -43.35 29.72 1.48
C PRO A 437 -43.54 30.43 0.13
N LEU A 438 -42.43 30.64 -0.59
CA LEU A 438 -42.36 31.38 -1.85
C LEU A 438 -43.11 30.76 -3.04
N MET A 439 -43.38 29.44 -3.05
CA MET A 439 -44.26 28.87 -4.10
C MET A 439 -45.74 28.96 -3.75
N LYS A 440 -46.08 29.13 -2.47
CA LYS A 440 -47.48 29.27 -2.05
C LYS A 440 -47.97 30.71 -2.24
N GLU A 441 -47.09 31.71 -2.07
CA GLU A 441 -47.42 33.11 -2.38
C GLU A 441 -47.49 33.36 -3.89
N ALA A 442 -46.58 32.79 -4.71
CA ALA A 442 -46.64 32.94 -6.18
C ALA A 442 -47.85 32.25 -6.83
N MET A 443 -48.41 31.19 -6.22
CA MET A 443 -49.65 30.54 -6.70
C MET A 443 -50.93 31.25 -6.22
N VAL A 444 -50.85 32.07 -5.17
CA VAL A 444 -51.98 32.89 -4.70
C VAL A 444 -52.05 34.22 -5.46
N GLU A 445 -50.92 34.75 -5.93
CA GLU A 445 -50.87 36.00 -6.71
C GLU A 445 -51.30 35.79 -8.19
N HIS A 446 -50.99 34.65 -8.80
CA HIS A 446 -51.48 34.28 -10.14
C HIS A 446 -52.76 33.45 -10.07
N GLY A 447 -53.86 34.11 -9.72
CA GLY A 447 -55.21 33.56 -9.57
C GLY A 447 -55.63 32.54 -10.63
N MET A 448 -55.41 31.26 -10.33
CA MET A 448 -56.15 30.15 -10.90
C MET A 448 -57.06 29.60 -9.81
N GLY A 449 -58.21 30.27 -9.64
CA GLY A 449 -59.30 29.75 -8.83
C GLY A 449 -59.61 28.32 -9.25
N SER A 450 -59.55 27.43 -8.26
CA SER A 450 -59.82 26.00 -8.38
C SER A 450 -61.08 25.77 -9.22
N ALA A 451 -61.01 24.81 -10.15
CA ALA A 451 -62.13 24.43 -11.02
C ALA A 451 -63.43 24.12 -10.24
N ASP A 452 -63.30 23.71 -8.97
CA ASP A 452 -64.43 23.45 -8.06
C ASP A 452 -65.24 24.71 -7.74
N GLU A 453 -64.60 25.88 -7.65
CA GLU A 453 -65.31 27.12 -7.29
C GLU A 453 -66.11 27.66 -8.48
N ARG A 454 -65.59 27.48 -9.71
CA ARG A 454 -66.30 27.80 -10.96
C ARG A 454 -67.50 26.87 -11.21
N GLU A 455 -67.45 25.61 -10.77
CA GLU A 455 -68.60 24.70 -10.87
C GLU A 455 -69.69 25.04 -9.85
N SER A 456 -69.31 25.43 -8.62
CA SER A 456 -70.27 25.87 -7.59
C SER A 456 -71.04 27.15 -8.01
N GLN A 457 -70.35 28.11 -8.63
CA GLN A 457 -70.96 29.36 -9.10
C GLN A 457 -71.83 29.15 -10.36
N ARG A 458 -71.48 28.20 -11.25
CA ARG A 458 -72.34 27.81 -12.38
C ARG A 458 -73.63 27.12 -11.92
N ARG A 459 -73.57 26.29 -10.88
CA ARG A 459 -74.77 25.67 -10.27
C ARG A 459 -75.67 26.71 -9.59
N HIS A 460 -75.09 27.73 -8.96
CA HIS A 460 -75.88 28.82 -8.37
C HIS A 460 -76.55 29.71 -9.42
N ARG A 461 -75.89 30.04 -10.54
CA ARG A 461 -76.51 30.80 -11.64
C ARG A 461 -77.66 30.06 -12.33
N ARG A 462 -77.56 28.73 -12.51
CA ARG A 462 -78.66 27.94 -13.09
C ARG A 462 -79.91 27.84 -12.21
N ARG A 463 -79.79 28.06 -10.89
CA ARG A 463 -80.95 28.11 -9.97
C ARG A 463 -81.62 29.48 -9.88
N GLY A 464 -80.99 30.55 -10.35
CA GLY A 464 -81.51 31.91 -10.26
C GLY A 464 -82.39 32.36 -11.43
N ASP A 465 -82.34 31.68 -12.58
CA ASP A 465 -82.94 32.14 -13.84
C ASP A 465 -84.32 31.52 -14.16
N GLY A 466 -84.90 30.78 -13.20
CA GLY A 466 -86.21 30.13 -13.37
C GLY A 466 -87.40 30.94 -12.86
N ARG A 467 -87.23 32.22 -12.52
CA ARG A 467 -88.29 32.99 -11.85
C ARG A 467 -88.28 34.46 -12.24
N ARG A 468 -88.72 34.77 -13.47
CA ARG A 468 -89.43 36.02 -13.84
C ARG A 468 -89.83 35.99 -15.33
N GLY A 469 -91.13 36.03 -15.57
CA GLY A 469 -91.73 36.11 -16.90
C GLY A 469 -93.21 35.71 -16.85
N TYR A 470 -94.03 36.57 -16.24
CA TYR A 470 -95.45 36.72 -16.59
C TYR A 470 -95.53 37.66 -17.79
#